data_AF-A0A7C5BVZ8-F1
#
_entry.id   AF-A0A7C5BVZ8-F1
#
_cell.length_a   1.000
_cell.length_b   1.000
_cell.length_c   1.000
_cell.angle_alpha   90.00
_cell.angle_beta   90.00
_cell.angle_gamma   90.00
#
_symmetry.space_group_name_H-M   'P 1'
#
loop_
_entity.id
_entity.type
_entity.pdbx_description
1 polymer ?
#
loop_
_entity_poly.entity_id
_entity_poly.type
_entity_poly.pdbx_seq_one_letter_code
_entity_poly.pdbx_strand_id
1 'polypeptide(L)'
;ENFNATYEPYRVGRRAKGAEYFDIITATRDPLARKISCFFQNLAVNRENPTAEYPFCFKSVDAALNAGMYELIERFHAWDDGIPQATEWFDRHFEPATGIRIYDHGFDPEKGWQIFREGKWRVLVLRFEDLHKNHLDALNQFVVERYGESSRIDRLRPANLSSRKWYFDLMNEFKQKITFPDADLDAAYSTPYARYFYTDEELASMRSKWAGDIH
;
A
#
# COMPACT_ATOMS: atom_id res chain seq x y z
N GLU A 1 26.25 15.54 6.94
CA GLU A 1 26.43 16.24 5.65
C GLU A 1 25.17 17.03 5.35
N ASN A 2 25.30 18.29 4.92
CA ASN A 2 24.16 19.19 4.68
C ASN A 2 23.40 18.77 3.40
N PHE A 3 22.24 18.13 3.57
CA PHE A 3 21.38 17.63 2.49
C PHE A 3 20.68 18.73 1.66
N ASN A 4 20.87 20.02 1.99
CA ASN A 4 20.05 21.12 1.46
C ASN A 4 20.69 21.98 0.35
N ALA A 5 21.92 21.71 -0.09
CA ALA A 5 22.67 22.70 -0.88
C ALA A 5 22.65 22.55 -2.41
N THR A 6 22.02 21.53 -3.01
CA THR A 6 22.21 21.25 -4.47
C THR A 6 20.94 21.02 -5.30
N TYR A 7 19.74 21.24 -4.77
CA TYR A 7 18.53 20.86 -5.50
C TYR A 7 17.81 22.04 -6.14
N GLU A 8 17.93 22.14 -7.47
CA GLU A 8 17.11 23.04 -8.28
C GLU A 8 15.63 22.58 -8.28
N PRO A 9 14.67 23.52 -8.30
CA PRO A 9 13.25 23.19 -8.42
C PRO A 9 12.93 22.54 -9.77
N TYR A 10 11.99 21.59 -9.75
CA TYR A 10 11.52 20.86 -10.93
C TYR A 10 11.12 21.79 -12.08
N ARG A 11 11.86 21.76 -13.20
CA ARG A 11 11.50 22.48 -14.43
C ARG A 11 11.09 21.50 -15.53
N VAL A 12 9.95 21.79 -16.14
CA VAL A 12 9.49 21.16 -17.40
C VAL A 12 10.29 21.78 -18.56
N GLY A 13 11.59 21.48 -18.66
CA GLY A 13 12.49 22.11 -19.64
C GLY A 13 13.91 21.53 -19.67
N ARG A 14 14.80 22.06 -20.55
CA ARG A 14 16.20 21.61 -20.71
C ARG A 14 16.90 21.53 -19.35
N ARG A 15 17.30 20.31 -18.98
CA ARG A 15 18.03 19.95 -17.76
C ARG A 15 19.27 20.84 -17.61
N ALA A 16 19.41 21.54 -16.48
CA ALA A 16 20.69 22.13 -16.10
C ALA A 16 21.73 21.02 -15.99
N LYS A 17 22.93 21.26 -16.53
CA LYS A 17 24.00 20.26 -16.59
C LYS A 17 24.38 19.85 -15.15
N GLY A 18 24.03 18.62 -14.75
CA GLY A 18 24.34 18.07 -13.43
C GLY A 18 23.16 17.91 -12.45
N ALA A 19 21.96 18.40 -12.76
CA ALA A 19 20.80 18.23 -11.86
C ALA A 19 20.28 16.78 -11.87
N GLU A 20 20.11 16.15 -10.70
CA GLU A 20 19.48 14.83 -10.55
C GLU A 20 17.99 14.96 -10.24
N TYR A 21 17.17 14.13 -10.89
CA TYR A 21 15.73 14.07 -10.70
C TYR A 21 15.31 12.63 -10.54
N PHE A 22 14.43 12.37 -9.58
CA PHE A 22 14.00 11.03 -9.21
C PHE A 22 12.49 10.90 -9.41
N ASP A 23 12.10 9.82 -10.06
CA ASP A 23 10.70 9.44 -10.20
C ASP A 23 10.38 8.37 -9.13
N ILE A 24 9.31 8.60 -8.38
CA ILE A 24 8.76 7.62 -7.43
C ILE A 24 7.35 7.26 -7.89
N ILE A 25 7.08 5.96 -8.02
CA ILE A 25 5.72 5.44 -8.14
C ILE A 25 5.46 4.64 -6.87
N THR A 26 4.48 5.07 -6.08
CA THR A 26 4.07 4.40 -4.85
C THR A 26 2.55 4.22 -4.84
N ALA A 27 2.05 3.45 -3.87
CA ALA A 27 0.62 3.16 -3.79
C ALA A 27 0.12 3.00 -2.35
N THR A 28 -1.18 3.26 -2.18
CA THR A 28 -1.94 3.17 -0.95
C THR A 28 -2.99 2.07 -1.04
N ARG A 29 -3.43 1.55 0.10
CA ARG A 29 -4.37 0.42 0.16
C ARG A 29 -5.11 0.44 1.50
N ASP A 30 -6.34 -0.07 1.52
CA ASP A 30 -7.12 -0.27 2.75
C ASP A 30 -6.21 -0.88 3.84
N PRO A 31 -6.01 -0.19 4.98
CA PRO A 31 -5.12 -0.64 6.04
C PRO A 31 -5.35 -2.09 6.48
N LEU A 32 -6.61 -2.52 6.61
CA LEU A 32 -6.94 -3.87 7.05
C LEU A 32 -6.71 -4.89 5.94
N ALA A 33 -7.09 -4.57 4.70
CA ALA A 33 -6.75 -5.41 3.55
C ALA A 33 -5.22 -5.57 3.37
N ARG A 34 -4.44 -4.51 3.64
CA ARG A 34 -2.98 -4.52 3.61
C ARG A 34 -2.40 -5.35 4.76
N LYS A 35 -2.95 -5.25 5.97
CA LYS A 35 -2.60 -6.09 7.13
C LYS A 35 -2.84 -7.58 6.82
N ILE A 36 -4.04 -7.94 6.36
CA ILE A 36 -4.38 -9.33 5.95
C ILE A 36 -3.42 -9.82 4.86
N SER A 37 -3.17 -9.01 3.84
CA SER A 37 -2.24 -9.37 2.78
C SER A 37 -0.82 -9.62 3.29
N CYS A 38 -0.36 -8.85 4.29
CA CYS A 38 0.95 -9.04 4.90
C CYS A 38 1.01 -10.32 5.74
N PHE A 39 -0.03 -10.56 6.54
CA PHE A 39 -0.15 -11.73 7.40
C PHE A 39 -0.02 -13.01 6.58
N PHE A 40 -0.80 -13.14 5.51
CA PHE A 40 -0.76 -14.32 4.64
C PHE A 40 0.54 -14.45 3.82
N GLN A 41 1.09 -13.33 3.35
CA GLN A 41 2.37 -13.34 2.64
C GLN A 41 3.53 -13.87 3.52
N ASN A 42 3.46 -13.59 4.82
CA ASN A 42 4.49 -13.95 5.79
C ASN A 42 4.03 -15.05 6.75
N LEU A 43 2.99 -15.81 6.39
CA LEU A 43 2.35 -16.76 7.31
C LEU A 43 3.27 -17.91 7.68
N ALA A 44 4.19 -18.30 6.80
CA ALA A 44 5.08 -19.43 7.03
C ALA A 44 6.46 -19.23 6.43
N VAL A 45 7.47 -19.80 7.11
CA VAL A 45 8.80 -19.98 6.54
C VAL A 45 8.71 -20.86 5.30
N ASN A 46 9.23 -20.37 4.18
CA ASN A 46 9.22 -21.06 2.90
C ASN A 46 10.37 -20.57 2.00
N ARG A 47 10.48 -21.08 0.76
CA ARG A 47 11.58 -20.70 -0.15
C ARG A 47 11.60 -19.21 -0.51
N GLU A 48 10.43 -18.58 -0.62
CA GLU A 48 10.28 -17.15 -0.89
C GLU A 48 10.49 -16.30 0.37
N ASN A 49 10.30 -16.88 1.55
CA ASN A 49 10.47 -16.23 2.85
C ASN A 49 11.20 -17.15 3.84
N PRO A 50 12.52 -17.36 3.65
CA PRO A 50 13.28 -18.35 4.41
C PRO A 50 13.55 -17.92 5.86
N THR A 51 13.37 -16.64 6.16
CA THR A 51 13.67 -16.03 7.46
C THR A 51 12.46 -15.25 7.98
N ALA A 52 11.25 -15.78 7.83
CA ALA A 52 10.05 -15.06 8.26
C ALA A 52 10.17 -14.64 9.75
N GLU A 53 10.19 -13.32 10.01
CA GLU A 53 10.54 -12.73 11.31
C GLU A 53 9.31 -12.34 12.15
N TYR A 54 8.10 -12.57 11.64
CA TYR A 54 6.89 -12.13 12.30
C TYR A 54 6.49 -13.06 13.45
N PRO A 55 5.97 -12.53 14.58
CA PRO A 55 5.58 -13.33 15.74
C PRO A 55 4.44 -14.32 15.43
N PHE A 56 3.63 -14.04 14.40
CA PHE A 56 2.56 -14.92 13.96
C PHE A 56 3.01 -16.06 13.05
N CYS A 57 4.27 -16.07 12.58
CA CYS A 57 4.72 -16.98 11.54
C CYS A 57 4.78 -18.45 12.00
N PHE A 58 4.33 -19.35 11.12
CA PHE A 58 4.50 -20.79 11.24
C PHE A 58 5.88 -21.24 10.74
N LYS A 59 6.39 -22.35 11.29
CA LYS A 59 7.72 -22.88 10.94
C LYS A 59 7.79 -23.52 9.54
N SER A 60 6.64 -23.81 8.92
CA SER A 60 6.55 -24.37 7.58
C SER A 60 5.17 -24.11 6.97
N VAL A 61 5.08 -24.23 5.64
CA VAL A 61 3.81 -24.15 4.89
C VAL A 61 2.81 -25.20 5.39
N ASP A 62 3.26 -26.43 5.62
CA ASP A 62 2.40 -27.51 6.12
C ASP A 62 1.82 -27.18 7.50
N ALA A 63 2.61 -26.57 8.38
CA ALA A 63 2.12 -26.16 9.70
C ALA A 63 1.04 -25.08 9.58
N ALA A 64 1.22 -24.11 8.67
CA ALA A 64 0.21 -23.06 8.44
C ALA A 64 -1.08 -23.62 7.81
N LEU A 65 -0.98 -24.56 6.86
CA LEU A 65 -2.16 -25.16 6.21
C LEU A 65 -2.95 -26.08 7.14
N ASN A 66 -2.30 -26.68 8.14
CA ASN A 66 -2.96 -27.50 9.16
C ASN A 66 -3.46 -26.70 10.37
N ALA A 67 -3.17 -25.40 10.44
CA ALA A 67 -3.63 -24.54 11.52
C ALA A 67 -5.16 -24.38 11.45
N GLY A 68 -5.81 -24.41 12.61
CA GLY A 68 -7.24 -24.14 12.70
C GLY A 68 -7.54 -22.66 12.44
N MET A 69 -8.72 -22.35 11.89
CA MET A 69 -9.11 -20.96 11.60
C MET A 69 -9.10 -20.06 12.85
N TYR A 70 -9.49 -20.62 14.01
CA TYR A 70 -9.44 -19.90 15.29
C TYR A 70 -8.01 -19.46 15.64
N GLU A 71 -7.02 -20.34 15.46
CA GLU A 71 -5.61 -20.01 15.70
C GLU A 71 -5.12 -18.92 14.74
N LEU A 72 -5.50 -18.97 13.46
CA LEU A 72 -5.15 -17.94 12.48
C LEU A 72 -5.71 -16.57 12.88
N ILE A 73 -6.97 -16.53 13.33
CA ILE A 73 -7.63 -15.30 13.79
C ILE A 73 -6.95 -14.76 15.06
N GLU A 74 -6.67 -15.62 16.05
CA GLU A 74 -5.96 -15.21 17.27
C GLU A 74 -4.57 -14.64 16.96
N ARG A 75 -3.78 -15.33 16.12
CA ARG A 75 -2.45 -14.85 15.69
C ARG A 75 -2.53 -13.52 14.95
N PHE A 76 -3.58 -13.31 14.17
CA PHE A 76 -3.79 -12.08 13.41
C PHE A 76 -4.15 -10.89 14.31
N HIS A 77 -5.03 -11.09 15.31
CA HIS A 77 -5.37 -10.05 16.28
C HIS A 77 -4.21 -9.75 17.23
N ALA A 78 -3.45 -10.76 17.65
CA ALA A 78 -2.26 -10.57 18.49
C ALA A 78 -1.11 -9.83 17.79
N TRP A 79 -1.21 -9.55 16.49
CA TRP A 79 -0.23 -8.78 15.75
C TRP A 79 -0.57 -7.28 15.74
N ASP A 80 -0.13 -6.60 16.79
CA ASP A 80 -0.38 -5.17 17.02
C ASP A 80 0.29 -4.26 15.97
N ASP A 81 1.49 -4.63 15.51
CA ASP A 81 2.23 -3.83 14.53
C ASP A 81 1.60 -3.80 13.13
N GLY A 82 0.57 -4.62 12.88
CA GLY A 82 -0.01 -4.76 11.54
C GLY A 82 -0.66 -3.48 11.00
N ILE A 83 -1.33 -2.70 11.85
CA ILE A 83 -1.95 -1.42 11.47
C ILE A 83 -0.89 -0.32 11.29
N PRO A 84 0.04 -0.09 12.25
CA PRO A 84 1.16 0.82 12.06
C PRO A 84 1.95 0.55 10.78
N GLN A 85 2.29 -0.72 10.49
CA GLN A 85 3.00 -1.07 9.26
C GLN A 85 2.21 -0.79 7.98
N ALA A 86 0.87 -0.83 8.05
CA ALA A 86 0.01 -0.55 6.91
C ALA A 86 -0.19 0.96 6.66
N THR A 87 -0.07 1.80 7.69
CA THR A 87 -0.48 3.21 7.65
C THR A 87 0.67 4.20 7.77
N GLU A 88 1.78 3.83 8.43
CA GLU A 88 2.84 4.77 8.78
C GLU A 88 4.04 4.73 7.82
N TRP A 89 3.93 4.05 6.66
CA TRP A 89 5.04 3.99 5.70
C TRP A 89 5.47 5.39 5.22
N PHE A 90 4.50 6.30 5.03
CA PHE A 90 4.81 7.65 4.59
C PHE A 90 5.59 8.42 5.67
N ASP A 91 5.16 8.34 6.92
CA ASP A 91 5.82 9.01 8.04
C ASP A 91 7.18 8.40 8.39
N ARG A 92 7.29 7.06 8.41
CA ARG A 92 8.50 6.35 8.87
C ARG A 92 9.57 6.17 7.80
N HIS A 93 9.20 6.19 6.53
CA HIS A 93 10.13 5.87 5.44
C HIS A 93 10.15 6.91 4.33
N PHE A 94 8.98 7.29 3.81
CA PHE A 94 8.92 8.19 2.66
C PHE A 94 9.42 9.59 3.02
N GLU A 95 8.87 10.21 4.06
CA GLU A 95 9.24 11.56 4.48
C GLU A 95 10.72 11.63 4.90
N PRO A 96 11.26 10.72 5.74
CA PRO A 96 12.70 10.72 6.07
C PRO A 96 13.63 10.53 4.85
N ALA A 97 13.22 9.75 3.85
CA ALA A 97 14.04 9.49 2.66
C ALA A 97 13.99 10.62 1.62
N THR A 98 12.88 11.34 1.55
CA THR A 98 12.62 12.32 0.48
C THR A 98 12.62 13.77 0.96
N GLY A 99 12.36 14.00 2.24
CA GLY A 99 12.05 15.31 2.81
C GLY A 99 10.62 15.78 2.53
N ILE A 100 9.77 14.92 1.94
CA ILE A 100 8.41 15.27 1.53
C ILE A 100 7.40 14.72 2.53
N ARG A 101 6.61 15.63 3.11
CA ARG A 101 5.43 15.27 3.89
C ARG A 101 4.24 15.10 2.97
N ILE A 102 3.82 13.85 2.75
CA ILE A 102 2.80 13.52 1.74
C ILE A 102 1.48 14.28 1.93
N TYR A 103 1.10 14.50 3.20
CA TYR A 103 -0.16 15.09 3.60
C TYR A 103 -0.28 16.59 3.27
N ASP A 104 0.82 17.24 2.89
CA ASP A 104 0.85 18.66 2.53
C ASP A 104 0.55 18.88 1.03
N HIS A 105 0.44 17.79 0.27
CA HIS A 105 -0.04 17.82 -1.11
C HIS A 105 -1.55 17.56 -1.17
N GLY A 106 -2.24 17.96 -2.23
CA GLY A 106 -3.64 17.57 -2.44
C GLY A 106 -3.71 16.15 -3.01
N PHE A 107 -4.56 15.30 -2.45
CA PHE A 107 -4.97 14.02 -3.05
C PHE A 107 -6.48 14.04 -3.28
N ASP A 108 -6.92 13.60 -4.45
CA ASP A 108 -8.33 13.48 -4.81
C ASP A 108 -8.74 12.00 -4.69
N PRO A 109 -9.49 11.60 -3.64
CA PRO A 109 -9.90 10.23 -3.45
C PRO A 109 -10.84 9.70 -4.55
N GLU A 110 -11.68 10.56 -5.15
CA GLU A 110 -12.59 10.15 -6.23
C GLU A 110 -11.81 9.82 -7.51
N LYS A 111 -10.74 10.58 -7.75
CA LYS A 111 -9.78 10.33 -8.82
C LYS A 111 -8.90 9.12 -8.51
N GLY A 112 -8.54 8.87 -7.25
CA GLY A 112 -7.82 7.67 -6.81
C GLY A 112 -6.31 7.67 -7.09
N TRP A 113 -5.77 8.78 -7.59
CA TRP A 113 -4.33 8.95 -7.80
C TRP A 113 -3.94 10.42 -7.93
N GLN A 114 -2.68 10.72 -7.61
CA GLN A 114 -2.11 12.06 -7.71
C GLN A 114 -0.67 12.02 -8.24
N ILE A 115 -0.33 13.02 -9.07
CA ILE A 115 1.05 13.33 -9.42
C ILE A 115 1.42 14.68 -8.84
N PHE A 116 2.54 14.76 -8.13
CA PHE A 116 3.07 16.03 -7.65
C PHE A 116 4.59 16.07 -7.79
N ARG A 117 5.14 17.27 -7.60
CA ARG A 117 6.56 17.57 -7.76
C ARG A 117 7.01 18.44 -6.60
N GLU A 118 8.13 18.06 -6.01
CA GLU A 118 8.76 18.85 -4.96
C GLU A 118 10.28 18.67 -5.01
N GLY A 119 11.00 19.79 -5.16
CA GLY A 119 12.43 19.78 -5.39
C GLY A 119 12.82 18.86 -6.57
N LYS A 120 13.63 17.85 -6.28
CA LYS A 120 14.13 16.86 -7.24
C LYS A 120 13.19 15.68 -7.50
N TRP A 121 12.11 15.58 -6.73
CA TRP A 121 11.22 14.43 -6.76
C TRP A 121 10.01 14.69 -7.63
N ARG A 122 9.63 13.68 -8.40
CA ARG A 122 8.32 13.58 -9.03
C ARG A 122 7.67 12.29 -8.59
N VAL A 123 6.50 12.40 -7.99
CA VAL A 123 5.87 11.31 -7.27
C VAL A 123 4.50 11.05 -7.87
N LEU A 124 4.25 9.80 -8.22
CA LEU A 124 2.92 9.27 -8.50
C LEU A 124 2.49 8.43 -7.30
N VAL A 125 1.35 8.77 -6.72
CA VAL A 125 0.67 7.97 -5.70
C VAL A 125 -0.61 7.41 -6.31
N LEU A 126 -0.78 6.09 -6.22
CA LEU A 126 -1.94 5.35 -6.72
C LEU A 126 -2.69 4.71 -5.55
N ARG A 127 -4.00 4.57 -5.66
CA ARG A 127 -4.78 3.79 -4.69
C ARG A 127 -5.09 2.41 -5.26
N PHE A 128 -4.80 1.35 -4.50
CA PHE A 128 -4.94 -0.03 -4.96
C PHE A 128 -6.39 -0.37 -5.31
N GLU A 129 -7.35 0.19 -4.57
CA GLU A 129 -8.78 0.00 -4.77
C GLU A 129 -9.24 0.47 -6.17
N ASP A 130 -8.60 1.51 -6.72
CA ASP A 130 -9.00 2.09 -8.01
C ASP A 130 -8.17 1.61 -9.20
N LEU A 131 -7.16 0.74 -8.98
CA LEU A 131 -6.27 0.34 -10.06
C LEU A 131 -7.06 -0.16 -11.27
N HIS A 132 -8.10 -0.98 -11.09
CA HIS A 132 -8.92 -1.47 -12.19
C HIS A 132 -9.61 -0.37 -13.02
N LYS A 133 -9.84 0.82 -12.46
CA LYS A 133 -10.56 1.96 -13.07
C LYS A 133 -9.64 2.88 -13.87
N ASN A 134 -8.47 3.24 -13.32
CA ASN A 134 -7.72 4.42 -13.78
C ASN A 134 -6.19 4.22 -13.85
N HIS A 135 -5.67 3.01 -13.64
CA HIS A 135 -4.22 2.77 -13.54
C HIS A 135 -3.45 3.20 -14.80
N LEU A 136 -3.98 2.94 -16.01
CA LEU A 136 -3.30 3.32 -17.25
C LEU A 136 -3.26 4.83 -17.43
N ASP A 137 -4.33 5.54 -17.06
CA ASP A 137 -4.38 7.01 -17.17
C ASP A 137 -3.35 7.65 -16.25
N ALA A 138 -3.30 7.19 -14.99
CA ALA A 138 -2.34 7.67 -14.00
C ALA A 138 -0.90 7.43 -14.43
N LEU A 139 -0.59 6.20 -14.86
CA LEU A 139 0.74 5.82 -15.31
C LEU A 139 1.13 6.56 -16.58
N ASN A 140 0.25 6.65 -17.57
CA ASN A 140 0.51 7.34 -18.82
C ASN A 140 0.72 8.84 -18.59
N GLN A 141 -0.09 9.49 -17.75
CA GLN A 141 0.15 10.89 -17.40
C GLN A 141 1.53 11.08 -16.76
N PHE A 142 1.98 10.14 -15.93
CA PHE A 142 3.30 10.21 -15.31
C PHE A 142 4.46 9.96 -16.29
N VAL A 143 4.39 8.91 -17.11
CA VAL A 143 5.52 8.53 -17.97
C VAL A 143 5.58 9.35 -19.26
N VAL A 144 4.45 9.60 -19.92
CA VAL A 144 4.43 10.33 -21.20
C VAL A 144 4.87 11.77 -21.00
N GLU A 145 4.48 12.41 -19.90
CA GLU A 145 4.85 13.79 -19.61
C GLU A 145 6.37 14.01 -19.55
N ARG A 146 7.16 12.98 -19.17
CA ARG A 146 8.62 13.09 -19.06
C ARG A 146 9.40 12.39 -20.17
N TYR A 147 8.92 11.23 -20.60
CA TYR A 147 9.66 10.37 -21.53
C TYR A 147 9.08 10.41 -22.95
N GLY A 148 7.99 11.15 -23.16
CA GLY A 148 7.33 11.34 -24.44
C GLY A 148 6.36 10.22 -24.80
N GLU A 149 5.66 10.40 -25.92
CA GLU A 149 4.57 9.53 -26.37
C GLU A 149 5.03 8.08 -26.61
N SER A 150 6.30 7.88 -26.99
CA SER A 150 6.89 6.55 -27.17
C SER A 150 6.97 5.71 -25.90
N SER A 151 6.79 6.31 -24.72
CA SER A 151 6.79 5.62 -23.43
C SER A 151 5.38 5.30 -22.91
N ARG A 152 4.33 5.53 -23.72
CA ARG A 152 2.96 5.14 -23.39
C ARG A 152 2.87 3.64 -23.09
N ILE A 153 2.09 3.32 -22.08
CA ILE A 153 1.79 1.98 -21.58
C ILE A 153 0.37 1.62 -22.03
N ASP A 154 0.27 0.57 -22.85
CA ASP A 154 -1.03 0.09 -23.37
C ASP A 154 -1.72 -0.90 -22.43
N ARG A 155 -0.94 -1.65 -21.64
CA ARG A 155 -1.46 -2.65 -20.70
C ARG A 155 -0.51 -2.93 -19.55
N LEU A 156 -1.07 -3.22 -18.38
CA LEU A 156 -0.34 -3.88 -17.31
C LEU A 156 -0.54 -5.40 -17.39
N ARG A 157 0.51 -6.14 -17.02
CA ARG A 157 0.41 -7.59 -16.84
C ARG A 157 0.17 -7.90 -15.37
N PRO A 158 -0.81 -8.74 -15.02
CA PRO A 158 -1.01 -9.16 -13.65
C PRO A 158 0.25 -9.84 -13.10
N ALA A 159 0.72 -9.37 -11.95
CA ALA A 159 1.82 -9.95 -11.18
C ALA A 159 1.40 -10.07 -9.72
N ASN A 160 2.07 -10.93 -8.94
CA ASN A 160 1.81 -11.12 -7.51
C ASN A 160 0.36 -11.48 -7.15
N LEU A 161 -0.32 -12.21 -8.03
CA LEU A 161 -1.69 -12.66 -7.82
C LEU A 161 -1.77 -13.62 -6.64
N SER A 162 -2.55 -13.24 -5.62
CA SER A 162 -2.83 -14.10 -4.47
C SER A 162 -3.47 -15.43 -4.88
N SER A 163 -4.25 -15.46 -5.96
CA SER A 163 -4.84 -16.68 -6.55
C SER A 163 -3.86 -17.73 -7.04
N ARG A 164 -2.57 -17.39 -7.11
CA ARG A 164 -1.50 -18.33 -7.49
C ARG A 164 -0.64 -18.76 -6.30
N LYS A 165 -0.93 -18.26 -5.10
CA LYS A 165 -0.12 -18.51 -3.91
C LYS A 165 -0.71 -19.67 -3.12
N TRP A 166 0.16 -20.41 -2.44
CA TRP A 166 -0.20 -21.61 -1.67
C TRP A 166 -1.27 -21.36 -0.59
N TYR A 167 -1.40 -20.11 -0.13
CA TYR A 167 -2.34 -19.71 0.91
C TYR A 167 -3.67 -19.16 0.38
N PHE A 168 -3.94 -19.20 -0.93
CA PHE A 168 -5.10 -18.53 -1.52
C PHE A 168 -6.43 -18.94 -0.89
N ASP A 169 -6.72 -20.24 -0.86
CA ASP A 169 -7.99 -20.75 -0.35
C ASP A 169 -8.14 -20.46 1.14
N LEU A 170 -7.06 -20.66 1.91
CA LEU A 170 -7.01 -20.35 3.34
C LEU A 170 -7.28 -18.86 3.61
N MET A 171 -6.69 -17.97 2.82
CA MET A 171 -6.92 -16.52 2.94
C MET A 171 -8.37 -16.14 2.60
N ASN A 172 -8.99 -16.80 1.61
CA ASN A 172 -10.38 -16.52 1.26
C ASN A 172 -11.33 -16.98 2.35
N GLU A 173 -11.11 -18.18 2.90
CA GLU A 173 -11.90 -18.67 4.04
C GLU A 173 -11.73 -17.76 5.27
N PHE A 174 -10.50 -17.32 5.54
CA PHE A 174 -10.21 -16.38 6.62
C PHE A 174 -10.99 -15.06 6.46
N LYS A 175 -10.98 -14.48 5.26
CA LYS A 175 -11.70 -13.21 4.98
C LYS A 175 -13.21 -13.31 5.15
N GLN A 176 -13.80 -14.49 5.02
CA GLN A 176 -15.23 -14.71 5.25
C GLN A 176 -15.58 -14.80 6.75
N LYS A 177 -14.59 -15.07 7.61
CA LYS A 177 -14.79 -15.35 9.03
C LYS A 177 -14.23 -14.29 9.97
N ILE A 178 -13.20 -13.56 9.54
CA ILE A 178 -12.60 -12.49 10.32
C ILE A 178 -13.60 -11.34 10.50
N THR A 179 -13.72 -10.90 11.75
CA THR A 179 -14.41 -9.66 12.13
C THR A 179 -13.47 -8.85 12.99
N PHE A 180 -13.61 -7.53 12.99
CA PHE A 180 -12.73 -6.63 13.71
C PHE A 180 -13.51 -5.94 14.83
N PRO A 181 -12.97 -5.89 16.07
CA PRO A 181 -13.56 -5.08 17.13
C PRO A 181 -13.47 -3.60 16.76
N ASP A 182 -14.39 -2.78 17.30
CA ASP A 182 -14.43 -1.34 17.03
C ASP A 182 -13.09 -0.63 17.27
N ALA A 183 -12.35 -1.06 18.28
CA ALA A 183 -11.02 -0.52 18.58
C ALA A 183 -10.02 -0.72 17.43
N ASP A 184 -10.03 -1.88 16.76
CA ASP A 184 -9.15 -2.16 15.61
C ASP A 184 -9.60 -1.35 14.38
N LEU A 185 -10.92 -1.23 14.18
CA LEU A 185 -11.50 -0.42 13.11
C LEU A 185 -11.14 1.06 13.27
N ASP A 186 -11.24 1.58 14.51
CA ASP A 186 -10.85 2.94 14.86
C ASP A 186 -9.35 3.16 14.66
N ALA A 187 -8.52 2.22 15.11
CA ALA A 187 -7.08 2.27 14.93
C ALA A 187 -6.67 2.28 13.45
N ALA A 188 -7.38 1.55 12.59
CA ALA A 188 -7.11 1.50 11.16
C ALA A 188 -7.58 2.77 10.42
N TYR A 189 -8.82 3.20 10.67
CA TYR A 189 -9.51 4.20 9.84
C TYR A 189 -9.46 5.63 10.39
N SER A 190 -9.03 5.82 11.64
CA SER A 190 -8.81 7.16 12.20
C SER A 190 -7.39 7.68 11.95
N THR A 191 -6.55 6.96 11.22
CA THR A 191 -5.17 7.40 10.93
C THR A 191 -5.15 8.61 9.98
N PRO A 192 -4.11 9.46 10.04
CA PRO A 192 -3.89 10.49 9.01
C PRO A 192 -3.83 9.88 7.62
N TYR A 193 -3.20 8.70 7.49
CA TYR A 193 -3.19 7.90 6.27
C TYR A 193 -4.60 7.64 5.71
N ALA A 194 -5.47 7.01 6.50
CA ALA A 194 -6.78 6.60 6.04
C ALA A 194 -7.65 7.83 5.67
N ARG A 195 -7.67 8.84 6.53
CA ARG A 195 -8.45 10.06 6.32
C ARG A 195 -7.97 10.93 5.16
N TYR A 196 -6.72 10.74 4.73
CA TYR A 196 -6.16 11.49 3.61
C TYR A 196 -6.41 10.81 2.26
N PHE A 197 -6.39 9.47 2.19
CA PHE A 197 -6.51 8.73 0.92
C PHE A 197 -7.91 8.22 0.58
N TYR A 198 -8.87 8.32 1.51
CA TYR A 198 -10.22 7.78 1.37
C TYR A 198 -11.26 8.81 1.78
N THR A 199 -12.44 8.77 1.13
CA THR A 199 -13.59 9.59 1.56
C THR A 199 -14.25 8.99 2.81
N ASP A 200 -15.07 9.78 3.51
CA ASP A 200 -15.82 9.31 4.67
C ASP A 200 -16.77 8.16 4.31
N GLU A 201 -17.38 8.19 3.12
CA GLU A 201 -18.25 7.12 2.63
C GLU A 201 -17.48 5.82 2.40
N GLU A 202 -16.26 5.91 1.85
CA GLU A 202 -15.40 4.75 1.64
C GLU A 202 -14.93 4.16 2.97
N LEU A 203 -14.51 5.00 3.91
CA LEU A 203 -14.13 4.57 5.25
C LEU A 203 -15.30 3.91 5.99
N ALA A 204 -16.51 4.46 5.86
CA ALA A 204 -17.73 3.85 6.42
C ALA A 204 -18.04 2.49 5.78
N SER A 205 -17.91 2.38 4.45
CA SER A 205 -18.10 1.12 3.71
C SER A 205 -17.06 0.06 4.12
N MET A 206 -15.79 0.44 4.22
CA MET A 206 -14.72 -0.45 4.70
C MET A 206 -14.98 -0.90 6.13
N ARG A 207 -15.36 0.03 7.03
CA ARG A 207 -15.71 -0.30 8.42
C ARG A 207 -16.84 -1.32 8.48
N SER A 208 -17.95 -1.08 7.80
CA SER A 208 -19.12 -1.97 7.80
C SER A 208 -18.78 -3.36 7.27
N LYS A 209 -17.99 -3.44 6.19
CA LYS A 209 -17.47 -4.69 5.66
C LYS A 209 -16.67 -5.49 6.71
N TRP A 210 -15.77 -4.84 7.44
CA TRP A 210 -14.88 -5.52 8.39
C TRP A 210 -15.49 -5.74 9.78
N ALA A 211 -16.56 -5.02 10.12
CA ALA A 211 -17.38 -5.29 11.31
C ALA A 211 -18.24 -6.57 11.17
N GLY A 212 -18.43 -7.07 9.94
CA GLY A 212 -19.31 -8.22 9.66
C GLY A 212 -20.77 -7.82 9.40
N ASP A 213 -21.06 -6.54 9.17
CA ASP A 213 -22.40 -6.03 8.90
C ASP A 213 -22.87 -6.34 7.46
N ILE A 214 -21.93 -6.63 6.56
CA ILE A 214 -22.17 -6.92 5.16
C ILE A 214 -21.55 -8.28 4.84
N HIS A 215 -22.39 -9.30 4.71
CA HIS A 215 -22.05 -10.61 4.15
C HIS A 215 -22.81 -10.84 2.84
#